data_AF-A0A1C9CHT4-F1
#
_entry.id   AF-A0A1C9CHT4-F1
#
_cell.length_a   1.000
_cell.length_b   1.000
_cell.length_c   1.000
_cell.angle_alpha   90.00
_cell.angle_beta   90.00
_cell.angle_gamma   90.00
#
_symmetry.space_group_name_H-M   'P 1'
#
loop_
_entity.id
_entity.type
_entity.pdbx_description
1 polymer ?
#
loop_
_entity_poly.entity_id
_entity_poly.type
_entity_poly.pdbx_seq_one_letter_code
_entity_poly.pdbx_strand_id
1 'polypeptide(L)' 'MAVPKKRTSKAKSRSRKAHWKREAYFNYKKSLSLVKSIMTGKSNSFVYINDGEIKDNK' A
#
# COMPACT_ATOMS: atom_id res chain seq x y z
N MET A 1 -0.44 37.73 2.08
CA MET A 1 -0.09 36.28 2.01
C MET A 1 1.41 36.15 1.79
N ALA A 2 2.06 35.17 2.44
CA ALA A 2 3.49 34.96 2.26
C ALA A 2 3.78 34.31 0.90
N VAL A 3 4.77 34.85 0.17
CA VAL A 3 5.22 34.33 -1.13
C VAL A 3 6.69 33.92 -1.06
N PRO A 4 7.09 32.80 -1.70
CA PRO A 4 8.47 32.37 -1.69
C PRO A 4 9.35 33.35 -2.46
N LYS A 5 10.37 33.90 -1.80
CA LYS A 5 11.30 34.86 -2.42
C LYS A 5 12.15 34.22 -3.53
N LYS A 6 12.46 32.92 -3.39
CA LYS A 6 13.26 32.14 -4.34
C LYS A 6 12.70 30.71 -4.44
N ARG A 7 12.93 30.07 -5.58
CA ARG A 7 12.55 28.67 -5.78
C ARG A 7 13.36 27.75 -4.86
N THR A 8 12.76 26.64 -4.45
CA THR A 8 13.48 25.57 -3.75
C THR A 8 14.50 24.91 -4.67
N SER A 9 15.64 24.49 -4.11
CA SER A 9 16.64 23.74 -4.90
C SER A 9 16.05 22.43 -5.41
N LYS A 10 16.63 21.90 -6.51
CA LYS A 10 16.22 20.61 -7.08
C LYS A 10 16.35 19.49 -6.05
N ALA A 11 17.42 19.48 -5.25
CA ALA A 11 17.65 18.49 -4.20
C ALA A 11 16.55 18.51 -3.13
N LYS A 12 16.21 19.68 -2.59
CA LYS A 12 15.18 19.81 -1.54
C LYS A 12 13.78 19.40 -2.05
N SER A 13 13.49 19.75 -3.30
CA SER A 13 12.23 19.37 -3.96
C SER A 13 12.14 17.85 -4.19
N ARG A 14 13.22 17.21 -4.64
CA ARG A 14 13.30 15.75 -4.81
C ARG A 14 13.20 14.99 -3.48
N SER A 15 13.87 15.47 -2.44
CA SER A 15 13.80 14.87 -1.10
C SER A 15 12.36 14.84 -0.56
N ARG A 16 11.60 15.94 -0.67
CA ARG A 16 10.17 15.97 -0.31
C ARG A 16 9.35 14.96 -1.11
N LYS A 17 9.60 14.83 -2.42
CA LYS A 17 8.91 13.85 -3.27
C LYS A 17 9.26 12.41 -2.88
N ALA A 18 10.51 12.14 -2.48
CA ALA A 18 10.94 10.82 -2.02
C ALA A 18 10.23 10.42 -0.72
N HIS A 19 10.05 11.37 0.22
CA HIS A 19 9.27 11.13 1.43
C HIS A 19 7.82 10.71 1.10
N TRP A 20 7.16 11.44 0.20
CA TRP A 20 5.81 11.07 -0.25
C TRP A 20 5.73 9.67 -0.88
N LYS A 21 6.74 9.27 -1.66
CA LYS A 21 6.80 7.92 -2.25
C LYS A 21 7.09 6.83 -1.22
N ARG A 22 7.78 7.16 -0.13
CA ARG A 22 8.13 6.21 0.94
C ARG A 22 6.89 5.67 1.66
N GLU A 23 5.89 6.52 1.87
CA GLU A 23 4.60 6.10 2.45
C GLU A 23 3.90 5.04 1.57
N ALA A 24 3.88 5.25 0.25
CA ALA A 24 3.33 4.28 -0.69
C ALA A 24 4.08 2.94 -0.66
N TYR A 25 5.41 2.98 -0.51
CA TYR A 25 6.23 1.77 -0.39
C TYR A 25 5.87 0.93 0.83
N PHE A 26 5.60 1.55 1.98
CA PHE A 26 5.19 0.83 3.18
C PHE A 26 3.82 0.17 3.03
N ASN A 27 2.87 0.86 2.41
CA ASN A 27 1.55 0.29 2.11
C ASN A 27 1.65 -0.88 1.12
N TYR A 28 2.47 -0.74 0.07
CA TYR A 28 2.77 -1.82 -0.86
C TYR A 28 3.32 -3.07 -0.13
N LYS A 29 4.29 -2.89 0.76
CA LYS A 29 4.90 -4.01 1.51
C LYS A 29 3.87 -4.78 2.35
N LYS A 30 2.98 -4.06 3.03
CA LYS A 30 1.88 -4.67 3.82
C LYS A 30 0.90 -5.42 2.92
N SER A 31 0.44 -4.79 1.84
CA SER A 31 -0.48 -5.40 0.88
C SER A 31 0.11 -6.65 0.23
N LEU A 32 1.38 -6.62 -0.16
CA LEU A 32 2.06 -7.77 -0.77
C LEU A 32 2.15 -8.95 0.20
N SER A 33 2.50 -8.69 1.46
CA SER A 33 2.53 -9.71 2.50
C SER A 33 1.16 -10.36 2.70
N LEU A 34 0.10 -9.55 2.70
CA LEU A 34 -1.27 -10.01 2.85
C LEU A 34 -1.70 -10.90 1.66
N VAL A 35 -1.47 -10.46 0.43
CA VAL A 35 -1.82 -11.22 -0.78
C VAL A 35 -1.13 -12.59 -0.77
N LYS A 36 0.16 -12.63 -0.45
CA LYS A 36 0.90 -13.91 -0.34
C LYS A 36 0.29 -14.85 0.69
N SER A 37 -0.12 -14.31 1.84
CA SER A 37 -0.79 -15.11 2.88
C SER A 37 -2.10 -15.70 2.35
N ILE A 38 -2.94 -14.87 1.71
CA ILE A 38 -4.23 -15.29 1.16
C ILE A 38 -4.06 -16.37 0.09
N MET A 39 -3.12 -16.19 -0.85
CA MET A 39 -2.88 -17.15 -1.94
C MET A 39 -2.55 -18.57 -1.46
N THR A 40 -2.00 -18.72 -0.25
CA THR A 40 -1.68 -20.06 0.28
C THR A 40 -2.90 -20.79 0.84
N GLY A 41 -4.03 -20.12 1.07
CA GLY A 41 -5.27 -20.72 1.60
C GLY A 41 -5.17 -21.23 3.05
N LYS A 42 -4.03 -21.04 3.73
CA LYS A 42 -3.75 -21.54 5.08
C LYS A 42 -4.00 -20.51 6.18
N SER A 43 -4.36 -19.29 5.81
CA SER A 43 -4.54 -18.20 6.77
C SER A 43 -5.92 -18.28 7.43
N ASN A 44 -5.95 -18.60 8.72
CA ASN A 44 -7.19 -18.71 9.51
C ASN A 44 -7.68 -17.37 10.07
N SER A 45 -6.96 -16.27 9.86
CA SER A 45 -7.23 -14.97 10.49
C SER A 45 -8.02 -13.98 9.62
N PHE A 46 -8.13 -14.23 8.31
CA PHE A 46 -8.77 -13.34 7.36
C PHE A 46 -9.85 -14.10 6.57
N VAL A 47 -11.10 -13.68 6.71
CA VAL A 47 -12.24 -14.26 5.98
C VAL A 47 -12.45 -13.44 4.71
N TYR A 48 -12.42 -14.10 3.55
CA TYR A 48 -12.83 -13.51 2.29
C TYR A 48 -13.94 -14.36 1.69
N ILE A 49 -14.90 -13.72 1.04
CA ILE A 49 -16.01 -14.41 0.40
C ILE A 49 -15.45 -15.12 -0.84
N ASN A 50 -15.28 -16.42 -0.74
CA ASN A 50 -14.95 -17.29 -1.86
C ASN A 50 -16.21 -17.62 -2.66
N ASP A 51 -16.25 -17.25 -3.95
CA ASP A 51 -17.31 -17.72 -4.86
C ASP A 51 -17.34 -19.27 -4.98
N GLY A 52 -16.25 -19.94 -4.60
CA GLY A 52 -16.19 -21.40 -4.44
C GLY A 52 -16.92 -21.91 -3.20
N GLU A 53 -16.79 -21.25 -2.05
CA GLU A 53 -17.43 -21.68 -0.79
C GLU A 53 -18.94 -21.39 -0.75
N ILE A 54 -19.43 -20.43 -1.56
CA ILE A 54 -20.87 -20.17 -1.74
C ILE A 54 -21.56 -21.35 -2.46
N LYS A 55 -20.82 -22.08 -3.32
CA LYS A 55 -21.37 -23.22 -4.08
C LYS A 55 -21.42 -24.51 -3.27
N ASP A 56 -20.54 -24.67 -2.29
CA ASP A 56 -20.48 -25.86 -1.42
C ASP A 56 -21.45 -25.78 -0.22
N ASN A 57 -22.00 -24.60 0.07
CA ASN A 57 -22.98 -24.35 1.15
C ASN A 57 -24.43 -24.17 0.65
N LYS A 58 -24.75 -24.60 -0.58
CA LYS A 58 -26.11 -24.58 -1.12
C LYS A 58 -26.62 -25.97 -1.46
#